data_AF-A0A8S2AV72-F1
#
_entry.id   AF-A0A8S2AV72-F1
#
_cell.length_a   1.000
_cell.length_b   1.000
_cell.length_c   1.000
_cell.angle_alpha   90.00
_cell.angle_beta   90.00
_cell.angle_gamma   90.00
#
_symmetry.space_group_name_H-M   'P 1'
#
loop_
_entity.id
_entity.type
_entity.pdbx_description
1 polymer ?
#
loop_
_entity_poly.entity_id
_entity_poly.type
_entity_poly.pdbx_seq_one_letter_code
_entity_poly.pdbx_strand_id
1 'polypeptide(L)'
;MATSSVLSTFAATAITLQLLLSPASASPHMKYIDAICDRAHDQAFCVKTLTTNPPTAAPIGLLPLSEAVINLATSHAEKTAIFVDETAKKDPTVKTAFTECHKAYLAVAADLKSANVKLKASPDTANYDVRASSDNMRRVNELVGKNTDKASTTLKEMTVQMEKLLDLAAVSIYDMNCKDKMVVIMGATGSGKSSLSVDLALHFKAEIINSDKMQFYDGLKITTNQSTIADRRGVPHHLLGELNPEAGEVTAAEFRVMAAKTISEITERKKLPILAGGSNSYIHALLAKSYDPENYPFSDHKGSICSELKYDCCFIWIDVDQSVLFEYLSLRLDVMMKSGMFEEIAEFHRAKKAPKEPLGIWKAIGVQEFDDYLKKYKWDNDMDKWDAMRKEAYEKAVRAIKENTFQLTKDQIRKINKLRNAGWDIKKVDATASFREAIRAAKEGEGVAEMQRKIWNKCWNRV
;
A
#
# COMPACT_ATOMS: atom_id res chain seq x y z
N MET A 1 -30.23 -13.89 64.47
CA MET A 1 -29.35 -13.89 65.66
C MET A 1 -27.99 -14.34 65.17
N ALA A 2 -27.04 -13.42 64.97
CA ALA A 2 -26.07 -13.01 65.99
C ALA A 2 -25.37 -14.24 66.58
N THR A 3 -24.05 -14.40 66.60
CA THR A 3 -22.88 -13.59 66.25
C THR A 3 -21.72 -14.43 66.75
N SER A 4 -20.51 -14.15 66.25
CA SER A 4 -19.29 -14.19 67.06
C SER A 4 -18.72 -15.60 67.34
N SER A 5 -17.42 -15.83 67.47
CA SER A 5 -16.23 -14.98 67.41
C SER A 5 -15.07 -15.97 67.69
N VAL A 6 -13.93 -15.84 66.98
CA VAL A 6 -12.71 -15.19 67.50
C VAL A 6 -11.73 -16.20 68.10
N LEU A 7 -10.57 -16.24 67.41
CA LEU A 7 -9.19 -16.29 67.91
C LEU A 7 -8.82 -17.54 68.75
N SER A 8 -7.60 -18.06 68.70
CA SER A 8 -6.32 -17.36 68.70
C SER A 8 -5.22 -18.36 68.33
N THR A 9 -4.34 -18.04 67.36
CA THR A 9 -2.91 -17.74 67.59
C THR A 9 -2.02 -18.97 67.87
N PHE A 10 -0.76 -19.14 67.48
CA PHE A 10 0.45 -18.35 67.16
C PHE A 10 1.32 -19.34 66.32
N ALA A 11 2.33 -19.04 65.54
CA ALA A 11 2.96 -17.85 64.99
C ALA A 11 4.17 -18.31 64.15
N ALA A 12 4.66 -17.39 63.30
CA ALA A 12 6.05 -17.26 62.82
C ALA A 12 6.58 -18.42 61.94
N THR A 13 7.15 -18.25 60.74
CA THR A 13 7.89 -17.18 60.03
C THR A 13 8.40 -17.94 58.77
N ALA A 14 8.66 -17.43 57.57
CA ALA A 14 8.47 -16.18 56.84
C ALA A 14 8.86 -16.52 55.37
N ILE A 15 8.43 -15.71 54.39
CA ILE A 15 9.06 -15.51 53.05
C ILE A 15 8.81 -16.70 52.06
N THR A 16 8.17 -16.59 50.89
CA THR A 16 7.74 -15.48 50.01
C THR A 16 6.77 -15.99 48.92
N LEU A 17 5.67 -15.27 48.75
CA LEU A 17 5.05 -14.75 47.51
C LEU A 17 5.07 -15.56 46.17
N GLN A 18 3.86 -15.64 45.57
CA GLN A 18 3.45 -16.04 44.19
C GLN A 18 3.41 -17.57 43.92
N LEU A 19 2.34 -18.18 43.41
CA LEU A 19 1.31 -17.73 42.47
C LEU A 19 -0.11 -18.20 42.84
N LEU A 20 -1.02 -17.25 42.70
CA LEU A 20 -2.46 -17.41 42.50
C LEU A 20 -2.75 -17.77 41.03
N LEU A 21 -3.85 -18.49 40.84
CA LEU A 21 -4.72 -18.54 39.65
C LEU A 21 -4.29 -19.41 38.46
N SER A 22 -4.99 -20.54 38.31
CA SER A 22 -5.28 -21.12 36.99
C SER A 22 -6.13 -20.15 36.16
N PRO A 23 -5.99 -20.14 34.83
CA PRO A 23 -7.10 -19.78 33.96
C PRO A 23 -7.50 -20.92 33.01
N ALA A 24 -8.82 -21.10 32.94
CA ALA A 24 -9.53 -21.84 31.92
C ALA A 24 -9.46 -21.13 30.55
N SER A 25 -9.67 -21.92 29.50
CA SER A 25 -9.79 -21.57 28.07
C SER A 25 -8.50 -21.09 27.37
N ALA A 26 -7.75 -22.06 26.82
CA ALA A 26 -6.71 -21.78 25.84
C ALA A 26 -7.34 -21.17 24.56
N SER A 27 -6.90 -19.96 24.20
CA SER A 27 -7.22 -19.27 22.93
C SER A 27 -6.91 -20.17 21.72
N PRO A 28 -7.63 -20.05 20.58
CA PRO A 28 -7.32 -20.76 19.33
C PRO A 28 -5.87 -20.59 18.87
N HIS A 29 -5.23 -19.45 19.18
CA HIS A 29 -3.82 -19.18 18.88
C HIS A 29 -2.85 -20.04 19.69
N MET A 30 -3.21 -20.39 20.93
CA MET A 30 -2.36 -21.22 21.78
C MET A 30 -2.29 -22.66 21.25
N LYS A 31 -3.42 -23.20 20.76
CA LYS A 31 -3.47 -24.55 20.18
C LYS A 31 -2.59 -24.71 18.93
N TYR A 32 -2.39 -23.64 18.17
CA TYR A 32 -1.50 -23.62 17.00
C TYR A 32 -0.01 -23.55 17.41
N ILE A 33 0.31 -22.70 18.38
CA ILE A 33 1.66 -22.59 18.95
C ILE A 33 2.06 -23.90 19.64
N ASP A 34 1.15 -24.51 20.39
CA ASP A 34 1.34 -25.81 21.03
C ASP A 34 1.57 -26.90 19.97
N ALA A 35 0.80 -26.96 18.88
CA ALA A 35 1.02 -27.95 17.81
C ALA A 35 2.38 -27.80 17.08
N ILE A 36 2.95 -26.59 17.03
CA ILE A 36 4.29 -26.32 16.48
C ILE A 36 5.39 -26.65 17.50
N CYS A 37 5.22 -26.20 18.75
CA CYS A 37 6.19 -26.40 19.81
C CYS A 37 6.17 -27.80 20.40
N ASP A 38 5.12 -28.59 20.18
CA ASP A 38 5.02 -30.01 20.58
C ASP A 38 6.09 -30.89 19.91
N ARG A 39 6.69 -30.41 18.81
CA ARG A 39 7.81 -31.09 18.12
C ARG A 39 9.17 -30.45 18.40
N ALA A 40 9.22 -29.40 19.24
CA ALA A 40 10.43 -28.71 19.63
C ALA A 40 10.95 -29.26 20.96
N HIS A 41 12.27 -29.44 21.07
CA HIS A 41 12.85 -30.08 22.25
C HIS A 41 12.84 -29.16 23.49
N ASP A 42 12.98 -27.86 23.26
CA ASP A 42 12.88 -26.81 24.29
C ASP A 42 11.55 -26.06 24.11
N GLN A 43 10.48 -26.70 24.59
CA GLN A 43 9.13 -26.17 24.51
C GLN A 43 9.03 -24.82 25.22
N ALA A 44 9.76 -24.61 26.32
CA ALA A 44 9.76 -23.35 27.05
C ALA A 44 10.35 -22.20 26.21
N PHE A 45 11.46 -22.43 25.51
CA PHE A 45 12.05 -21.43 24.60
C PHE A 45 11.20 -21.20 23.35
N CYS A 46 10.68 -22.26 22.74
CA CYS A 46 9.79 -22.17 21.56
C CYS A 46 8.51 -21.40 21.90
N VAL A 47 7.83 -21.81 22.98
CA VAL A 47 6.62 -21.15 23.48
C VAL A 47 6.95 -19.71 23.86
N LYS A 48 8.03 -19.44 24.61
CA LYS A 48 8.41 -18.07 24.96
C LYS A 48 8.68 -17.19 23.72
N THR A 49 9.29 -17.73 22.67
CA THR A 49 9.61 -17.01 21.41
C THR A 49 8.37 -16.77 20.56
N LEU A 50 7.49 -17.77 20.42
CA LEU A 50 6.24 -17.67 19.66
C LEU A 50 5.11 -16.96 20.43
N THR A 51 5.13 -16.96 21.76
CA THR A 51 4.18 -16.17 22.58
C THR A 51 4.60 -14.72 22.72
N THR A 52 5.91 -14.42 22.65
CA THR A 52 6.37 -13.03 22.49
C THR A 52 6.14 -12.50 21.07
N ASN A 53 5.92 -13.37 20.07
CA ASN A 53 5.61 -13.01 18.68
C ASN A 53 4.63 -14.01 18.01
N PRO A 54 3.32 -13.98 18.35
CA PRO A 54 2.34 -14.93 17.81
C PRO A 54 2.11 -14.72 16.31
N PRO A 55 2.12 -15.77 15.45
CA PRO A 55 1.95 -15.66 13.99
C PRO A 55 0.53 -15.31 13.52
N THR A 56 -0.27 -14.61 14.32
CA THR A 56 -1.63 -14.23 13.93
C THR A 56 -2.14 -12.96 14.61
N ALA A 57 -1.29 -12.25 15.34
CA ALA A 57 -1.54 -10.88 15.74
C ALA A 57 -0.19 -10.24 16.03
N ALA A 58 0.49 -9.71 15.01
CA ALA A 58 1.67 -8.90 15.24
C ALA A 58 1.66 -7.68 14.31
N PRO A 59 1.50 -6.46 14.86
CA PRO A 59 1.84 -5.20 14.21
C PRO A 59 3.36 -5.04 14.14
N ILE A 60 4.05 -6.08 13.68
CA ILE A 60 5.50 -6.15 13.57
C ILE A 60 5.76 -6.69 12.17
N GLY A 61 6.40 -5.87 11.32
CA GLY A 61 6.61 -6.20 9.91
C GLY A 61 7.37 -7.51 9.68
N LEU A 62 7.44 -7.94 8.42
CA LEU A 62 8.15 -9.16 8.00
C LEU A 62 9.64 -9.20 8.40
N LEU A 63 10.23 -8.03 8.68
CA LEU A 63 11.62 -7.87 9.10
C LEU A 63 11.90 -8.48 10.50
N PRO A 64 11.25 -8.06 11.60
CA PRO A 64 11.49 -8.70 12.91
C PRO A 64 11.11 -10.18 12.97
N LEU A 65 10.13 -10.64 12.19
CA LEU A 65 9.84 -12.08 12.06
C LEU A 65 11.06 -12.81 11.47
N SER A 66 11.63 -12.29 10.39
CA SER A 66 12.82 -12.85 9.78
C SER A 66 14.05 -12.79 10.70
N GLU A 67 14.25 -11.69 11.43
CA GLU A 67 15.31 -11.59 12.46
C GLU A 67 15.15 -12.68 13.54
N ALA A 68 13.91 -12.91 14.02
CA ALA A 68 13.65 -13.92 15.04
C ALA A 68 13.93 -15.34 14.54
N VAL A 69 13.49 -15.67 13.32
CA VAL A 69 13.73 -16.99 12.72
C VAL A 69 15.22 -17.22 12.45
N ILE A 70 15.94 -16.22 11.92
CA ILE A 70 17.40 -16.33 11.69
C ILE A 70 18.15 -16.50 13.01
N ASN A 71 17.77 -15.78 14.07
CA ASN A 71 18.40 -15.93 15.39
C ASN A 71 18.15 -17.33 15.99
N LEU A 72 16.94 -17.86 15.84
CA LEU A 72 16.60 -19.23 16.27
C LEU A 72 17.44 -20.27 15.51
N ALA A 73 17.53 -20.14 14.19
CA ALA A 73 18.35 -20.99 13.33
C ALA A 73 19.85 -20.91 13.71
N THR A 74 20.35 -19.71 13.98
CA THR A 74 21.75 -19.49 14.41
C THR A 74 22.03 -20.21 15.73
N SER A 75 21.14 -20.07 16.72
CA SER A 75 21.28 -20.73 18.01
C SER A 75 21.24 -22.26 17.89
N HIS A 76 20.37 -22.79 17.03
CA HIS A 76 20.31 -24.23 16.76
C HIS A 76 21.59 -24.74 16.11
N ALA A 77 22.13 -24.02 15.14
CA ALA A 77 23.39 -24.37 14.48
C ALA A 77 24.58 -24.40 15.46
N GLU A 78 24.69 -23.39 16.34
CA GLU A 78 25.75 -23.33 17.36
C GLU A 78 25.64 -24.45 18.40
N LYS A 79 24.42 -24.75 18.89
CA LYS A 79 24.20 -25.89 19.80
C LYS A 79 24.55 -27.22 19.14
N THR A 80 24.20 -27.37 17.87
CA THR A 80 24.55 -28.57 17.12
C THR A 80 26.06 -28.68 16.96
N ALA A 81 26.75 -27.60 16.60
CA ALA A 81 28.22 -27.54 16.52
C ALA A 81 28.91 -28.04 17.80
N ILE A 82 28.43 -27.59 18.97
CA ILE A 82 28.94 -28.03 20.28
C ILE A 82 28.73 -29.54 20.48
N PHE A 83 27.52 -30.04 20.18
CA PHE A 83 27.22 -31.47 20.30
C PHE A 83 28.14 -32.34 19.44
N VAL A 84 28.38 -31.97 18.18
CA VAL A 84 29.27 -32.74 17.28
C VAL A 84 30.72 -32.71 17.76
N ASP A 85 31.21 -31.56 18.24
CA ASP A 85 32.58 -31.42 18.77
C ASP A 85 32.81 -32.26 20.05
N GLU A 86 31.88 -32.18 21.00
CA GLU A 86 31.97 -32.98 22.23
C GLU A 86 31.92 -34.48 21.96
N THR A 87 31.10 -34.90 21.01
CA THR A 87 30.98 -36.32 20.65
C THR A 87 32.24 -36.81 19.95
N ALA A 88 32.81 -36.03 19.02
CA ALA A 88 34.06 -36.37 18.33
C ALA A 88 35.26 -36.55 19.29
N LYS A 89 35.24 -35.84 20.43
CA LYS A 89 36.25 -35.98 21.49
C LYS A 89 36.09 -37.26 22.31
N LYS A 90 34.85 -37.73 22.49
CA LYS A 90 34.50 -38.88 23.33
C LYS A 90 34.52 -40.21 22.58
N ASP A 91 34.18 -40.21 21.29
CA ASP A 91 34.08 -41.42 20.47
C ASP A 91 35.02 -41.37 19.25
N PRO A 92 36.12 -42.16 19.27
CA PRO A 92 37.06 -42.24 18.16
C PRO A 92 36.46 -42.74 16.84
N THR A 93 35.37 -43.52 16.88
CA THR A 93 34.80 -44.19 15.70
C THR A 93 34.10 -43.21 14.76
N VAL A 94 33.53 -42.14 15.30
CA VAL A 94 32.81 -41.10 14.55
C VAL A 94 33.62 -39.81 14.37
N LYS A 95 34.82 -39.74 14.98
CA LYS A 95 35.65 -38.53 15.08
C LYS A 95 35.82 -37.78 13.76
N THR A 96 36.17 -38.48 12.68
CA THR A 96 36.42 -37.85 11.37
C THR A 96 35.15 -37.22 10.79
N ALA A 97 34.05 -37.96 10.76
CA ALA A 97 32.77 -37.48 10.22
C ALA A 97 32.22 -36.33 11.06
N PHE A 98 32.29 -36.43 12.39
CA PHE A 98 31.78 -35.42 13.31
C PHE A 98 32.62 -34.13 13.31
N THR A 99 33.93 -34.22 13.07
CA THR A 99 34.79 -33.05 12.88
C THR A 99 34.39 -32.27 11.62
N GLU A 100 34.06 -32.96 10.54
CA GLU A 100 33.59 -32.32 9.31
C GLU A 100 32.18 -31.75 9.48
N CYS A 101 31.29 -32.44 10.20
CA CYS A 101 29.97 -31.90 10.56
C CYS A 101 30.08 -30.66 11.45
N HIS A 102 31.01 -30.64 12.41
CA HIS A 102 31.28 -29.47 13.25
C HIS A 102 31.65 -28.25 12.39
N LYS A 103 32.57 -28.41 11.42
CA LYS A 103 32.91 -27.33 10.48
C LYS A 103 31.70 -26.85 9.67
N ALA A 104 30.86 -27.78 9.20
CA ALA A 104 29.66 -27.44 8.44
C ALA A 104 28.66 -26.61 9.29
N TYR A 105 28.44 -26.98 10.55
CA TYR A 105 27.56 -26.21 11.45
C TYR A 105 28.13 -24.85 11.84
N LEU A 106 29.45 -24.72 11.98
CA LEU A 106 30.09 -23.41 12.17
C LEU A 106 29.92 -22.50 10.94
N ALA A 107 30.04 -23.06 9.73
CA ALA A 107 29.79 -22.34 8.49
C ALA A 107 28.34 -21.85 8.43
N VAL A 108 27.37 -22.72 8.74
CA VAL A 108 25.94 -22.38 8.79
C VAL A 108 25.66 -21.27 9.80
N ALA A 109 26.24 -21.33 11.00
CA ALA A 109 26.08 -20.27 11.99
C ALA A 109 26.67 -18.93 11.51
N ALA A 110 27.80 -18.97 10.78
CA ALA A 110 28.41 -17.77 10.20
C ALA A 110 27.55 -17.17 9.07
N ASP A 111 27.02 -18.01 8.18
CA ASP A 111 26.12 -17.61 7.10
C ASP A 111 24.85 -16.97 7.66
N LEU A 112 24.25 -17.54 8.70
CA LEU A 112 23.04 -16.99 9.34
C LEU A 112 23.30 -15.66 10.05
N LYS A 113 24.46 -15.50 10.73
CA LYS A 113 24.87 -14.20 11.30
C LYS A 113 25.06 -13.15 10.20
N SER A 114 25.69 -13.54 9.09
CA SER A 114 25.86 -12.69 7.91
C SER A 114 24.51 -12.27 7.32
N ALA A 115 23.59 -13.21 7.17
CA ALA A 115 22.23 -12.96 6.70
C ALA A 115 21.50 -11.96 7.60
N ASN A 116 21.60 -12.10 8.93
CA ASN A 116 20.94 -11.20 9.87
C ASN A 116 21.45 -9.75 9.76
N VAL A 117 22.76 -9.55 9.57
CA VAL A 117 23.35 -8.22 9.36
C VAL A 117 22.85 -7.60 8.05
N LYS A 118 22.76 -8.42 6.99
CA LYS A 118 22.38 -7.95 5.65
C LYS A 118 20.87 -7.77 5.48
N LEU A 119 20.05 -8.38 6.33
CA LEU A 119 18.60 -8.47 6.20
C LEU A 119 17.91 -7.11 5.97
N LYS A 120 18.37 -6.05 6.65
CA LYS A 120 17.80 -4.70 6.50
C LYS A 120 18.22 -4.00 5.20
N ALA A 121 19.45 -4.24 4.75
CA ALA A 121 20.05 -3.53 3.63
C ALA A 121 19.79 -4.21 2.29
N SER A 122 19.82 -5.55 2.28
CA SER A 122 19.62 -6.38 1.08
C SER A 122 19.02 -7.74 1.48
N PRO A 123 17.68 -7.85 1.54
CA PRO A 123 17.00 -9.12 1.77
C PRO A 123 17.40 -10.21 0.77
N ASP A 124 17.66 -9.85 -0.50
CA ASP A 124 18.17 -10.77 -1.52
C ASP A 124 19.50 -11.43 -1.11
N THR A 125 20.45 -10.61 -0.65
CA THR A 125 21.76 -11.11 -0.23
C THR A 125 21.64 -11.91 1.08
N ALA A 126 20.74 -11.52 1.99
CA ALA A 126 20.45 -12.31 3.18
C ALA A 126 19.84 -13.68 2.82
N ASN A 127 18.93 -13.73 1.86
CA ASN A 127 18.33 -14.97 1.37
C ASN A 127 19.38 -15.88 0.70
N TYR A 128 20.32 -15.30 -0.04
CA TYR A 128 21.45 -16.03 -0.61
C TYR A 128 22.28 -16.73 0.47
N ASP A 129 22.65 -16.01 1.54
CA ASP A 129 23.42 -16.57 2.66
C ASP A 129 22.65 -17.70 3.38
N VAL A 130 21.33 -17.53 3.59
CA VAL A 130 20.48 -18.60 4.16
C VAL A 130 20.44 -19.83 3.25
N ARG A 131 20.33 -19.65 1.93
CA ARG A 131 20.32 -20.76 0.98
C ARG A 131 21.66 -21.48 0.89
N ALA A 132 22.78 -20.76 1.00
CA ALA A 132 24.12 -21.36 1.02
C ALA A 132 24.28 -22.36 2.19
N SER A 133 23.59 -22.13 3.32
CA SER A 133 23.57 -23.07 4.44
C SER A 133 22.96 -24.44 4.11
N SER A 134 22.12 -24.54 3.06
CA SER A 134 21.52 -25.80 2.63
C SER A 134 22.56 -26.79 2.05
N ASP A 135 23.61 -26.29 1.40
CA ASP A 135 24.69 -27.14 0.88
C ASP A 135 25.49 -27.77 2.02
N ASN A 136 25.69 -27.02 3.12
CA ASN A 136 26.29 -27.55 4.34
C ASN A 136 25.41 -28.63 4.98
N MET A 137 24.08 -28.48 5.00
CA MET A 137 23.17 -29.52 5.51
C MET A 137 23.22 -30.78 4.65
N ARG A 138 23.29 -30.65 3.32
CA ARG A 138 23.49 -31.79 2.42
C ARG A 138 24.78 -32.54 2.75
N ARG A 139 25.89 -31.82 2.96
CA ARG A 139 27.17 -32.41 3.36
C ARG A 139 27.10 -33.16 4.70
N VAL A 140 26.40 -32.61 5.69
CA VAL A 140 26.17 -33.30 6.98
C VAL A 140 25.40 -34.61 6.75
N ASN A 141 24.30 -34.56 6.00
CA ASN A 141 23.49 -35.74 5.68
C ASN A 141 24.30 -36.82 4.93
N GLU A 142 25.21 -36.46 4.03
CA GLU A 142 26.09 -37.41 3.34
C GLU A 142 27.08 -38.07 4.31
N LEU A 143 27.64 -37.30 5.26
CA LEU A 143 28.64 -37.78 6.22
C LEU A 143 28.07 -38.73 7.27
N VAL A 144 26.84 -38.51 7.75
CA VAL A 144 26.21 -39.36 8.77
C VAL A 144 25.09 -40.25 8.24
N GLY A 145 24.68 -40.10 6.99
CA GLY A 145 23.52 -40.76 6.39
C GLY A 145 23.51 -42.28 6.54
N LYS A 146 24.66 -42.93 6.40
CA LYS A 146 24.81 -44.40 6.48
C LYS A 146 25.09 -44.93 7.89
N ASN A 147 25.34 -44.04 8.86
CA ASN A 147 25.67 -44.44 10.23
C ASN A 147 24.40 -44.75 11.02
N THR A 148 24.45 -45.80 11.83
CA THR A 148 23.33 -46.29 12.65
C THR A 148 23.57 -46.13 14.15
N ASP A 149 24.70 -45.52 14.55
CA ASP A 149 24.97 -45.25 15.96
C ASP A 149 24.03 -44.17 16.52
N LYS A 150 23.89 -44.17 17.84
CA LYS A 150 22.96 -43.27 18.54
C LYS A 150 23.30 -41.80 18.30
N ALA A 151 24.58 -41.44 18.26
CA ALA A 151 24.99 -40.05 18.07
C ALA A 151 24.71 -39.57 16.64
N SER A 152 24.98 -40.39 15.63
CA SER A 152 24.63 -40.10 14.24
C SER A 152 23.12 -39.99 14.04
N THR A 153 22.33 -40.80 14.77
CA THR A 153 20.86 -40.71 14.75
C THR A 153 20.37 -39.38 15.33
N THR A 154 20.89 -38.98 16.49
CA THR A 154 20.60 -37.66 17.08
C THR A 154 21.03 -36.52 16.15
N LEU A 155 22.21 -36.62 15.54
CA LEU A 155 22.66 -35.59 14.59
C LEU A 155 21.70 -35.46 13.41
N LYS A 156 21.24 -36.57 12.82
CA LYS A 156 20.24 -36.55 11.74
C LYS A 156 18.96 -35.82 12.15
N GLU A 157 18.45 -36.06 13.35
CA GLU A 157 17.26 -35.37 13.85
C GLU A 157 17.50 -33.86 14.00
N MET A 158 18.66 -33.47 14.55
CA MET A 158 19.06 -32.07 14.64
C MET A 158 19.25 -31.42 13.27
N THR A 159 19.76 -32.17 12.28
CA THR A 159 19.90 -31.72 10.88
C THR A 159 18.55 -31.50 10.23
N VAL A 160 17.58 -32.41 10.40
CA VAL A 160 16.20 -32.22 9.90
C VAL A 160 15.54 -31.00 10.53
N GLN A 161 15.77 -30.75 11.82
CA GLN A 161 15.28 -29.52 12.48
C GLN A 161 15.95 -28.27 11.90
N MET A 162 17.26 -28.34 11.62
CA MET A 162 17.98 -27.23 10.99
C MET A 162 17.44 -26.92 9.59
N GLU A 163 17.20 -27.93 8.75
CA GLU A 163 16.62 -27.77 7.41
C GLU A 163 15.27 -27.05 7.46
N LYS A 164 14.39 -27.42 8.41
CA LYS A 164 13.10 -26.73 8.60
C LYS A 164 13.27 -25.26 9.02
N LEU A 165 14.26 -24.95 9.85
CA LEU A 165 14.56 -23.58 10.26
C LEU A 165 15.11 -22.75 9.09
N LEU A 166 15.95 -23.36 8.24
CA LEU A 166 16.46 -22.73 7.03
C LEU A 166 15.33 -22.45 6.02
N ASP A 167 14.41 -23.40 5.82
CA ASP A 167 13.23 -23.23 4.97
C ASP A 167 12.35 -22.09 5.48
N LEU A 168 12.09 -22.05 6.80
CA LEU A 168 11.29 -20.98 7.41
C LEU A 168 11.95 -19.61 7.26
N ALA A 169 13.27 -19.53 7.43
CA ALA A 169 14.03 -18.30 7.21
C ALA A 169 13.99 -17.87 5.74
N ALA A 170 14.16 -18.82 4.80
CA ALA A 170 14.11 -18.52 3.37
C ALA A 170 12.73 -18.01 2.94
N VAL A 171 11.64 -18.60 3.46
CA VAL A 171 10.27 -18.15 3.20
C VAL A 171 10.01 -16.77 3.80
N SER A 172 10.42 -16.54 5.05
CA SER A 172 10.18 -15.24 5.70
C SER A 172 10.93 -14.10 4.98
N ILE A 173 12.15 -14.35 4.50
CA ILE A 173 12.93 -13.39 3.71
C ILE A 173 12.36 -13.25 2.29
N TYR A 174 11.86 -14.33 1.68
CA TYR A 174 11.22 -14.27 0.37
C TYR A 174 9.94 -13.43 0.38
N ASP A 175 9.12 -13.56 1.42
CA ASP A 175 7.92 -12.76 1.59
C ASP A 175 8.26 -11.28 1.83
N MET A 176 9.40 -10.95 2.45
CA MET A 176 9.93 -9.57 2.49
C MET A 176 10.26 -9.00 1.12
N ASN A 177 10.41 -9.86 0.11
CA ASN A 177 10.81 -9.52 -1.25
C ASN A 177 9.62 -9.50 -2.23
N CYS A 178 8.46 -10.00 -1.83
CA CYS A 178 7.26 -9.96 -2.65
C CYS A 178 6.63 -8.57 -2.51
N LYS A 179 6.82 -7.72 -3.53
CA LYS A 179 6.15 -6.43 -3.58
C LYS A 179 4.64 -6.65 -3.68
N ASP A 180 3.86 -5.94 -2.87
CA ASP A 180 2.41 -5.96 -2.99
C ASP A 180 1.99 -5.57 -4.41
N LYS A 181 1.01 -6.31 -4.95
CA LYS A 181 0.46 -6.06 -6.28
C LYS A 181 -0.49 -4.89 -6.24
N MET A 182 -0.43 -4.05 -7.28
CA MET A 182 -1.23 -2.84 -7.36
C MET A 182 -1.59 -2.51 -8.80
N VAL A 183 -2.81 -2.02 -9.03
CA VAL A 183 -3.21 -1.47 -10.32
C VAL A 183 -3.23 0.05 -10.24
N VAL A 184 -2.68 0.71 -11.25
CA VAL A 184 -2.58 2.17 -11.30
C VAL A 184 -3.22 2.68 -12.59
N ILE A 185 -4.32 3.41 -12.44
CA ILE A 185 -5.08 3.96 -13.55
C ILE A 185 -4.72 5.44 -13.73
N MET A 186 -4.08 5.73 -14.86
CA MET A 186 -3.55 7.03 -15.23
C MET A 186 -4.29 7.61 -16.43
N GLY A 187 -4.16 8.92 -16.63
CA GLY A 187 -4.78 9.64 -17.74
C GLY A 187 -5.18 11.06 -17.37
N ALA A 188 -5.40 11.89 -18.38
CA ALA A 188 -5.83 13.27 -18.17
C ALA A 188 -7.22 13.37 -17.53
N THR A 189 -7.56 14.53 -16.96
CA THR A 189 -8.91 14.80 -16.46
C THR A 189 -9.96 14.52 -17.54
N GLY A 190 -11.08 13.92 -17.15
CA GLY A 190 -12.15 13.55 -18.08
C GLY A 190 -11.90 12.32 -18.94
N SER A 191 -10.74 11.64 -18.86
CA SER A 191 -10.44 10.45 -19.67
C SER A 191 -11.20 9.16 -19.27
N GLY A 192 -12.04 9.18 -18.22
CA GLY A 192 -12.83 8.01 -17.80
C GLY A 192 -12.17 7.11 -16.74
N LYS A 193 -11.11 7.57 -16.05
CA LYS A 193 -10.39 6.79 -15.03
C LYS A 193 -11.27 6.21 -13.93
N SER A 194 -12.19 7.01 -13.38
CA SER A 194 -13.05 6.56 -12.26
C SER A 194 -13.96 5.41 -12.67
N SER A 195 -14.57 5.49 -13.86
CA SER A 195 -15.40 4.41 -14.41
C SER A 195 -14.60 3.12 -14.59
N LEU A 196 -13.37 3.21 -15.13
CA LEU A 196 -12.47 2.06 -15.24
C LEU A 196 -12.14 1.46 -13.87
N SER A 197 -11.85 2.30 -12.88
CA SER A 197 -11.46 1.84 -11.55
C SER A 197 -12.57 1.04 -10.86
N VAL A 198 -13.82 1.50 -10.98
CA VAL A 198 -14.99 0.82 -10.41
C VAL A 198 -15.22 -0.53 -11.09
N ASP A 199 -15.15 -0.56 -12.42
CA ASP A 199 -15.37 -1.80 -13.16
C ASP A 199 -14.29 -2.84 -12.88
N LEU A 200 -13.01 -2.46 -12.85
CA LEU A 200 -11.95 -3.36 -12.42
C LEU A 200 -12.16 -3.84 -10.98
N ALA A 201 -12.59 -2.96 -10.07
CA ALA A 201 -12.79 -3.35 -8.69
C ALA A 201 -13.91 -4.39 -8.50
N LEU A 202 -14.98 -4.29 -9.30
CA LEU A 202 -16.06 -5.27 -9.33
C LEU A 202 -15.62 -6.63 -9.88
N HIS A 203 -14.69 -6.65 -10.83
CA HIS A 203 -14.17 -7.90 -11.40
C HIS A 203 -13.10 -8.56 -10.50
N PHE A 204 -12.25 -7.78 -9.84
CA PHE A 204 -11.06 -8.26 -9.14
C PHE A 204 -11.14 -8.22 -7.60
N LYS A 205 -12.33 -8.04 -7.01
CA LYS A 205 -12.52 -7.87 -5.55
C LYS A 205 -11.55 -6.82 -4.98
N ALA A 206 -11.55 -5.64 -5.60
CA ALA A 206 -10.59 -4.58 -5.31
C ALA A 206 -11.21 -3.44 -4.51
N GLU A 207 -10.36 -2.56 -3.99
CA GLU A 207 -10.75 -1.29 -3.36
C GLU A 207 -9.98 -0.14 -4.03
N ILE A 208 -10.60 1.04 -4.12
CA ILE A 208 -10.07 2.17 -4.90
C ILE A 208 -9.46 3.20 -3.96
N ILE A 209 -8.26 3.66 -4.28
CA ILE A 209 -7.56 4.74 -3.60
C ILE A 209 -7.54 5.93 -4.55
N ASN A 210 -8.11 7.06 -4.13
CA ASN A 210 -8.07 8.29 -4.90
C ASN A 210 -6.65 8.89 -4.89
N SER A 211 -6.18 9.32 -6.06
CA SER A 211 -4.92 10.06 -6.23
C SER A 211 -5.13 11.39 -6.97
N ASP A 212 -6.34 11.96 -6.92
CA ASP A 212 -6.60 13.34 -7.32
C ASP A 212 -6.62 14.26 -6.08
N LYS A 213 -5.64 15.17 -6.01
CA LYS A 213 -5.44 16.07 -4.88
C LYS A 213 -6.65 16.95 -4.55
N MET A 214 -7.50 17.28 -5.52
CA MET A 214 -8.68 18.12 -5.27
C MET A 214 -9.85 17.30 -4.71
N GLN A 215 -9.89 16.01 -5.00
CA GLN A 215 -10.95 15.09 -4.56
C GLN A 215 -10.74 14.55 -3.13
N PHE A 216 -9.65 14.92 -2.46
CA PHE A 216 -9.42 14.59 -1.05
C PHE A 216 -10.45 15.25 -0.13
N TYR A 217 -10.87 16.45 -0.51
CA TYR A 217 -11.62 17.34 0.35
C TYR A 217 -13.13 17.10 0.25
N ASP A 218 -13.81 17.20 1.39
CA ASP A 218 -15.26 17.25 1.42
C ASP A 218 -15.79 18.58 0.89
N GLY A 219 -16.89 18.53 0.13
CA GLY A 219 -17.45 19.66 -0.61
C GLY A 219 -16.92 19.79 -2.04
N LEU A 220 -17.50 20.74 -2.78
CA LEU A 220 -17.20 20.98 -4.19
C LEU A 220 -17.25 19.70 -5.05
N LYS A 221 -18.24 18.83 -4.83
CA LYS A 221 -18.34 17.50 -5.45
C LYS A 221 -18.54 17.60 -6.96
N ILE A 222 -19.32 18.57 -7.44
CA ILE A 222 -19.52 18.83 -8.86
C ILE A 222 -18.22 19.42 -9.44
N THR A 223 -17.73 20.50 -8.85
CA THR A 223 -16.54 21.24 -9.28
C THR A 223 -15.29 20.35 -9.38
N THR A 224 -15.07 19.49 -8.38
CA THR A 224 -13.95 18.53 -8.35
C THR A 224 -14.24 17.23 -9.08
N ASN A 225 -15.45 17.08 -9.67
CA ASN A 225 -15.89 15.92 -10.43
C ASN A 225 -15.73 14.60 -9.64
N GLN A 226 -16.10 14.61 -8.36
CA GLN A 226 -16.07 13.43 -7.49
C GLN A 226 -17.14 12.43 -7.91
N SER A 227 -16.79 11.14 -7.92
CA SER A 227 -17.76 10.07 -8.21
C SER A 227 -18.84 10.02 -7.13
N THR A 228 -20.11 10.04 -7.54
CA THR A 228 -21.25 9.94 -6.64
C THR A 228 -21.33 8.54 -6.01
N ILE A 229 -22.06 8.40 -4.90
CA ILE A 229 -22.24 7.08 -4.25
C ILE A 229 -22.85 6.05 -5.22
N ALA A 230 -23.74 6.49 -6.11
CA ALA A 230 -24.33 5.63 -7.14
C ALA A 230 -23.26 5.15 -8.15
N ASP A 231 -22.40 6.06 -8.63
CA ASP A 231 -21.33 5.74 -9.58
C ASP A 231 -20.30 4.76 -8.99
N ARG A 232 -20.11 4.78 -7.66
CA ARG A 232 -19.19 3.88 -6.97
C ARG A 232 -19.67 2.43 -6.94
N ARG A 233 -20.97 2.17 -7.19
CA ARG A 233 -21.56 0.81 -7.28
C ARG A 233 -21.22 -0.09 -6.08
N GLY A 234 -21.12 0.49 -4.89
CA GLY A 234 -20.78 -0.23 -3.64
C GLY A 234 -19.28 -0.55 -3.47
N VAL A 235 -18.42 -0.17 -4.41
CA VAL A 235 -16.96 -0.34 -4.29
C VAL A 235 -16.42 0.64 -3.23
N PRO A 236 -15.66 0.16 -2.23
CA PRO A 236 -15.00 1.02 -1.26
C PRO A 236 -14.02 1.98 -1.95
N HIS A 237 -14.13 3.27 -1.63
CA HIS A 237 -13.21 4.31 -2.05
C HIS A 237 -12.55 4.90 -0.81
N HIS A 238 -11.24 5.12 -0.90
CA HIS A 238 -10.41 5.68 0.15
C HIS A 238 -9.81 7.01 -0.32
N LEU A 239 -9.59 7.91 0.64
CA LEU A 239 -9.00 9.23 0.40
C LEU A 239 -9.82 10.09 -0.57
N LEU A 240 -11.15 9.94 -0.53
CA LEU A 240 -12.09 10.58 -1.45
C LEU A 240 -13.20 11.31 -0.66
N GLY A 241 -13.10 12.63 -0.60
CA GLY A 241 -14.09 13.49 0.05
C GLY A 241 -14.11 13.36 1.58
N GLU A 242 -12.97 13.07 2.19
CA GLU A 242 -12.86 12.78 3.63
C GLU A 242 -12.22 13.94 4.42
N LEU A 243 -11.45 14.81 3.76
CA LEU A 243 -10.69 15.85 4.43
C LEU A 243 -11.48 17.16 4.51
N ASN A 244 -11.48 17.81 5.69
CA ASN A 244 -12.07 19.13 5.81
C ASN A 244 -11.30 20.14 4.92
N PRO A 245 -11.98 20.95 4.07
CA PRO A 245 -11.37 22.06 3.32
C PRO A 245 -10.48 23.02 4.12
N GLU A 246 -10.69 23.13 5.43
CA GLU A 246 -9.90 24.00 6.32
C GLU A 246 -8.66 23.31 6.91
N ALA A 247 -8.47 22.01 6.66
CA ALA A 247 -7.35 21.23 7.19
C ALA A 247 -6.00 21.53 6.51
N GLY A 248 -5.96 22.45 5.55
CA GLY A 248 -4.76 22.82 4.81
C GLY A 248 -4.50 21.99 3.55
N GLU A 249 -3.34 22.18 2.94
CA GLU A 249 -2.93 21.44 1.73
C GLU A 249 -2.29 20.11 2.09
N VAL A 250 -2.75 19.02 1.47
CA VAL A 250 -2.07 17.72 1.54
C VAL A 250 -0.86 17.75 0.61
N THR A 251 0.31 17.60 1.18
CA THR A 251 1.56 17.47 0.42
C THR A 251 1.67 16.07 -0.19
N ALA A 252 2.54 15.92 -1.20
CA ALA A 252 2.80 14.62 -1.80
C ALA A 252 3.48 13.63 -0.82
N ALA A 253 4.24 14.14 0.15
CA ALA A 253 4.84 13.35 1.23
C ALA A 253 3.76 12.80 2.19
N GLU A 254 2.81 13.64 2.62
CA GLU A 254 1.69 13.21 3.45
C GLU A 254 0.81 12.20 2.70
N PHE A 255 0.54 12.44 1.41
CA PHE A 255 -0.16 11.48 0.57
C PHE A 255 0.55 10.12 0.52
N ARG A 256 1.88 10.09 0.34
CA ARG A 256 2.68 8.85 0.34
C ARG A 256 2.45 8.04 1.61
N VAL A 257 2.42 8.70 2.77
CA VAL A 257 2.18 8.03 4.07
C VAL A 257 0.75 7.52 4.18
N MET A 258 -0.24 8.37 3.92
CA MET A 258 -1.66 8.01 4.01
C MET A 258 -2.02 6.87 3.07
N ALA A 259 -1.65 6.97 1.79
CA ALA A 259 -1.97 5.95 0.81
C ALA A 259 -1.20 4.64 1.05
N ALA A 260 0.05 4.68 1.54
CA ALA A 260 0.77 3.47 1.92
C ALA A 260 0.08 2.72 3.08
N LYS A 261 -0.44 3.44 4.07
CA LYS A 261 -1.24 2.85 5.15
C LYS A 261 -2.51 2.20 4.59
N THR A 262 -3.27 2.91 3.76
CA THR A 262 -4.48 2.39 3.12
C THR A 262 -4.18 1.13 2.27
N ILE A 263 -3.07 1.11 1.54
CA ILE A 263 -2.63 -0.08 0.77
C ILE A 263 -2.43 -1.27 1.71
N SER A 264 -1.70 -1.09 2.82
CA SER A 264 -1.50 -2.16 3.81
C SER A 264 -2.82 -2.74 4.30
N GLU A 265 -3.76 -1.87 4.69
CA GLU A 265 -5.07 -2.27 5.19
C GLU A 265 -5.90 -3.03 4.13
N ILE A 266 -5.84 -2.62 2.87
CA ILE A 266 -6.52 -3.31 1.75
C ILE A 266 -5.91 -4.69 1.52
N THR A 267 -4.57 -4.78 1.50
CA THR A 267 -3.84 -6.04 1.30
C THR A 267 -4.07 -7.01 2.46
N GLU A 268 -4.13 -6.53 3.71
CA GLU A 268 -4.50 -7.33 4.89
C GLU A 268 -5.89 -7.96 4.76
N ARG A 269 -6.83 -7.27 4.11
CA ARG A 269 -8.15 -7.80 3.75
C ARG A 269 -8.13 -8.74 2.54
N LYS A 270 -6.94 -9.08 2.01
CA LYS A 270 -6.71 -9.89 0.81
C LYS A 270 -7.41 -9.35 -0.43
N LYS A 271 -7.47 -8.03 -0.56
CA LYS A 271 -8.06 -7.34 -1.72
C LYS A 271 -6.98 -6.63 -2.52
N LEU A 272 -7.28 -6.36 -3.79
CA LEU A 272 -6.39 -5.64 -4.69
C LEU A 272 -6.53 -4.12 -4.47
N PRO A 273 -5.45 -3.37 -4.22
CA PRO A 273 -5.48 -1.92 -4.27
C PRO A 273 -5.47 -1.41 -5.72
N ILE A 274 -6.42 -0.53 -6.04
CA ILE A 274 -6.47 0.20 -7.31
C ILE A 274 -6.29 1.68 -7.05
N LEU A 275 -5.21 2.28 -7.56
CA LEU A 275 -5.00 3.73 -7.49
C LEU A 275 -5.56 4.40 -8.73
N ALA A 276 -6.41 5.39 -8.55
CA ALA A 276 -7.01 6.15 -9.65
C ALA A 276 -7.00 7.65 -9.36
N GLY A 277 -6.50 8.45 -10.31
CA GLY A 277 -6.51 9.91 -10.18
C GLY A 277 -5.59 10.62 -11.15
N GLY A 278 -5.70 11.95 -11.20
CA GLY A 278 -4.98 12.80 -12.16
C GLY A 278 -3.70 13.46 -11.62
N SER A 279 -3.37 13.30 -10.34
CA SER A 279 -2.22 13.99 -9.74
C SER A 279 -0.95 13.14 -9.84
N ASN A 280 -0.24 13.27 -10.96
CA ASN A 280 1.00 12.51 -11.21
C ASN A 280 2.10 12.73 -10.14
N SER A 281 2.09 13.87 -9.42
CA SER A 281 2.97 14.10 -8.26
C SER A 281 2.68 13.17 -7.10
N TYR A 282 1.41 12.89 -6.82
CA TYR A 282 1.00 11.93 -5.79
C TYR A 282 1.31 10.51 -6.22
N ILE A 283 1.01 10.16 -7.47
CA ILE A 283 1.34 8.84 -8.03
C ILE A 283 2.85 8.58 -7.94
N HIS A 284 3.69 9.53 -8.39
CA HIS A 284 5.14 9.42 -8.24
C HIS A 284 5.56 9.29 -6.78
N ALA A 285 5.09 10.20 -5.92
CA ALA A 285 5.44 10.20 -4.51
C ALA A 285 5.05 8.92 -3.80
N LEU A 286 3.98 8.21 -4.20
CA LEU A 286 3.59 6.94 -3.60
C LEU A 286 4.39 5.74 -4.15
N LEU A 287 4.59 5.69 -5.47
CA LEU A 287 5.08 4.49 -6.13
C LEU A 287 6.61 4.45 -6.27
N ALA A 288 7.29 5.59 -6.25
CA ALA A 288 8.76 5.63 -6.30
C ALA A 288 9.37 4.90 -5.09
N LYS A 289 10.40 4.09 -5.31
CA LYS A 289 11.11 3.39 -4.23
C LYS A 289 11.78 4.39 -3.28
N SER A 290 12.50 5.36 -3.83
CA SER A 290 13.01 6.53 -3.11
C SER A 290 12.23 7.78 -3.50
N TYR A 291 11.87 8.60 -2.51
CA TYR A 291 11.15 9.86 -2.73
C TYR A 291 11.79 10.96 -1.89
N ASP A 292 12.14 12.06 -2.55
CA ASP A 292 12.68 13.27 -1.93
C ASP A 292 11.61 14.37 -1.96
N PRO A 293 11.10 14.84 -0.81
CA PRO A 293 10.08 15.88 -0.76
C PRO A 293 10.59 17.25 -1.24
N GLU A 294 11.90 17.51 -1.15
CA GLU A 294 12.49 18.79 -1.55
C GLU A 294 12.73 18.88 -3.06
N ASN A 295 12.69 17.74 -3.76
CA ASN A 295 12.92 17.68 -5.19
C ASN A 295 11.62 17.39 -5.97
N TYR A 296 11.13 18.40 -6.70
CA TYR A 296 9.97 18.22 -7.56
C TYR A 296 10.34 17.46 -8.86
N PRO A 297 9.86 16.22 -9.05
CA PRO A 297 10.33 15.31 -10.09
C PRO A 297 9.92 15.71 -11.51
N PHE A 298 8.96 16.63 -11.64
CA PHE A 298 8.48 17.10 -12.94
C PHE A 298 9.06 18.45 -13.35
N SER A 299 10.03 19.00 -12.61
CA SER A 299 10.76 20.21 -13.00
C SER A 299 11.55 19.99 -14.30
N ASP A 300 11.77 21.06 -15.06
CA ASP A 300 12.40 20.97 -16.40
C ASP A 300 13.93 20.97 -16.36
N HIS A 301 14.55 21.35 -15.24
CA HIS A 301 16.01 21.55 -15.14
C HIS A 301 16.74 20.61 -14.17
N LYS A 302 16.03 19.87 -13.29
CA LYS A 302 16.64 19.00 -12.25
C LYS A 302 15.80 17.77 -11.84
N GLY A 303 14.66 17.52 -12.50
CA GLY A 303 13.76 16.43 -12.10
C GLY A 303 14.34 15.06 -12.43
N SER A 304 14.79 14.32 -11.42
CA SER A 304 15.09 12.90 -11.55
C SER A 304 13.88 12.10 -11.09
N ILE A 305 13.21 11.43 -12.03
CA ILE A 305 12.12 10.50 -11.73
C ILE A 305 12.75 9.16 -11.34
N CYS A 306 12.37 8.63 -10.20
CA CYS A 306 12.82 7.30 -9.77
C CYS A 306 12.21 6.23 -10.69
N SER A 307 13.06 5.43 -11.35
CA SER A 307 12.63 4.33 -12.20
C SER A 307 12.18 3.11 -11.40
N GLU A 308 12.70 2.93 -10.19
CA GLU A 308 12.37 1.80 -9.31
C GLU A 308 11.05 2.02 -8.57
N LEU A 309 10.21 0.97 -8.55
CA LEU A 309 8.90 0.99 -7.92
C LEU A 309 8.91 0.31 -6.56
N LYS A 310 8.14 0.87 -5.63
CA LYS A 310 7.87 0.32 -4.29
C LYS A 310 6.97 -0.92 -4.34
N TYR A 311 6.01 -0.94 -5.27
CA TYR A 311 5.01 -2.00 -5.43
C TYR A 311 5.15 -2.69 -6.79
N ASP A 312 4.58 -3.90 -6.95
CA ASP A 312 4.45 -4.57 -8.26
C ASP A 312 3.25 -3.97 -8.99
N CYS A 313 3.51 -3.00 -9.87
CA CYS A 313 2.48 -2.13 -10.45
C CYS A 313 2.10 -2.57 -11.87
N CYS A 314 0.79 -2.73 -12.11
CA CYS A 314 0.21 -2.74 -13.45
C CYS A 314 -0.33 -1.35 -13.78
N PHE A 315 0.34 -0.63 -14.68
CA PHE A 315 -0.08 0.71 -15.10
C PHE A 315 -0.99 0.64 -16.32
N ILE A 316 -2.15 1.29 -16.23
CA ILE A 316 -3.09 1.48 -17.34
C ILE A 316 -3.26 2.98 -17.56
N TRP A 317 -2.80 3.47 -18.71
CA TRP A 317 -3.00 4.86 -19.12
C TRP A 317 -4.10 4.95 -20.16
N ILE A 318 -5.24 5.55 -19.78
CA ILE A 318 -6.29 5.90 -20.72
C ILE A 318 -5.88 7.18 -21.45
N ASP A 319 -5.55 7.04 -22.74
CA ASP A 319 -5.19 8.15 -23.62
C ASP A 319 -6.33 8.48 -24.59
N VAL A 320 -6.48 9.76 -24.88
CA VAL A 320 -7.46 10.29 -25.82
C VAL A 320 -6.75 11.37 -26.62
N ASP A 321 -6.97 11.37 -27.94
CA ASP A 321 -6.49 12.45 -28.80
C ASP A 321 -6.86 13.82 -28.22
N GLN A 322 -5.89 14.73 -28.21
CA GLN A 322 -6.03 16.01 -27.52
C GLN A 322 -7.20 16.83 -28.05
N SER A 323 -7.42 16.86 -29.38
CA SER A 323 -8.49 17.64 -29.98
C SER A 323 -9.87 17.11 -29.58
N VAL A 324 -10.01 15.78 -29.59
CA VAL A 324 -11.23 15.08 -29.18
C VAL A 324 -11.49 15.28 -27.68
N LEU A 325 -10.45 15.18 -26.86
CA LEU A 325 -10.58 15.35 -25.42
C LEU A 325 -10.99 16.77 -25.04
N PHE A 326 -10.46 17.79 -25.70
CA PHE A 326 -10.85 19.18 -25.45
C PHE A 326 -12.30 19.46 -25.83
N GLU A 327 -12.77 18.92 -26.95
CA GLU A 327 -14.18 19.04 -27.34
C GLU A 327 -15.10 18.38 -26.30
N TYR A 328 -14.77 17.15 -25.87
CA TYR A 328 -15.52 16.47 -24.81
C TYR A 328 -15.50 17.25 -23.48
N LEU A 329 -14.34 17.76 -23.06
CA LEU A 329 -14.20 18.52 -21.82
C LEU A 329 -15.02 19.82 -21.85
N SER A 330 -15.09 20.49 -23.01
CA SER A 330 -15.95 21.67 -23.18
C SER A 330 -17.43 21.32 -22.95
N LEU A 331 -17.92 20.25 -23.59
CA LEU A 331 -19.29 19.75 -23.41
C LEU A 331 -19.56 19.34 -21.97
N ARG A 332 -18.61 18.62 -21.35
CA ARG A 332 -18.72 18.19 -19.96
C ARG A 332 -18.84 19.38 -19.02
N LEU A 333 -18.00 20.40 -19.20
CA LEU A 333 -18.04 21.61 -18.38
C LEU A 333 -19.37 22.36 -18.54
N ASP A 334 -19.92 22.44 -19.75
CA ASP A 334 -21.24 23.04 -19.96
C ASP A 334 -22.34 22.29 -19.17
N VAL A 335 -22.25 20.96 -19.08
CA VAL A 335 -23.16 20.17 -18.25
C VAL A 335 -22.90 20.39 -16.76
N MET A 336 -21.64 20.47 -16.32
CA MET A 336 -21.29 20.76 -14.92
C MET A 336 -21.88 22.11 -14.49
N MET A 337 -21.74 23.15 -15.32
CA MET A 337 -22.34 24.46 -15.08
C MET A 337 -23.86 24.38 -14.94
N LYS A 338 -24.53 23.69 -15.87
CA LYS A 338 -26.00 23.46 -15.82
C LYS A 338 -26.44 22.62 -14.61
N SER A 339 -25.56 21.79 -14.08
CA SER A 339 -25.86 20.87 -12.96
C SER A 339 -25.67 21.51 -11.59
N GLY A 340 -25.31 22.80 -11.50
CA GLY A 340 -25.14 23.49 -10.23
C GLY A 340 -23.70 23.81 -9.83
N MET A 341 -22.72 23.72 -10.74
CA MET A 341 -21.32 23.98 -10.39
C MET A 341 -21.10 25.41 -9.88
N PHE A 342 -21.77 26.40 -10.49
CA PHE A 342 -21.62 27.79 -10.06
C PHE A 342 -22.25 28.04 -8.68
N GLU A 343 -23.44 27.48 -8.46
CA GLU A 343 -24.18 27.46 -7.20
C GLU A 343 -23.30 26.87 -6.09
N GLU A 344 -22.68 25.72 -6.35
CA GLU A 344 -21.80 25.03 -5.42
C GLU A 344 -20.58 25.88 -5.05
N ILE A 345 -19.94 26.53 -6.02
CA ILE A 345 -18.79 27.41 -5.78
C ILE A 345 -19.19 28.66 -5.00
N ALA A 346 -20.32 29.28 -5.36
CA ALA A 346 -20.80 30.47 -4.69
C ALA A 346 -21.20 30.21 -3.23
N GLU A 347 -21.86 29.07 -2.97
CA GLU A 347 -22.17 28.63 -1.61
C GLU A 347 -20.88 28.36 -0.82
N PHE A 348 -19.91 27.69 -1.43
CA PHE A 348 -18.61 27.42 -0.81
C PHE A 348 -17.88 28.71 -0.42
N HIS A 349 -17.85 29.71 -1.31
CA HIS A 349 -17.24 31.03 -1.05
C HIS A 349 -17.97 31.81 0.03
N ARG A 350 -19.30 31.65 0.15
CA ARG A 350 -20.10 32.27 1.20
C ARG A 350 -19.92 31.60 2.56
N ALA A 351 -19.89 30.27 2.58
CA ALA A 351 -19.84 29.47 3.79
C ALA A 351 -18.46 29.47 4.45
N LYS A 352 -17.39 29.62 3.66
CA LYS A 352 -16.01 29.53 4.14
C LYS A 352 -15.23 30.80 3.81
N LYS A 353 -14.42 31.25 4.76
CA LYS A 353 -13.54 32.40 4.53
C LYS A 353 -12.38 31.98 3.65
N ALA A 354 -12.31 32.55 2.45
CA ALA A 354 -11.20 32.31 1.54
C ALA A 354 -9.86 32.66 2.22
N PRO A 355 -8.84 31.79 2.14
CA PRO A 355 -7.50 32.09 2.64
C PRO A 355 -6.86 33.20 1.80
N LYS A 356 -5.85 33.89 2.36
CA LYS A 356 -5.09 34.93 1.62
C LYS A 356 -4.41 34.37 0.37
N GLU A 357 -3.91 33.15 0.48
CA GLU A 357 -3.35 32.39 -0.64
C GLU A 357 -4.15 31.10 -0.82
N PRO A 358 -4.48 30.70 -2.06
CA PRO A 358 -5.30 29.51 -2.29
C PRO A 358 -4.53 28.25 -1.85
N LEU A 359 -5.07 27.54 -0.86
CA LEU A 359 -4.55 26.28 -0.32
C LEU A 359 -5.58 25.17 -0.45
N GLY A 360 -5.10 23.93 -0.64
CA GLY A 360 -5.98 22.75 -0.72
C GLY A 360 -7.08 22.91 -1.77
N ILE A 361 -8.33 22.68 -1.38
CA ILE A 361 -9.49 22.72 -2.28
C ILE A 361 -9.70 24.10 -2.96
N TRP A 362 -9.19 25.19 -2.39
CA TRP A 362 -9.24 26.54 -2.99
C TRP A 362 -8.38 26.66 -4.27
N LYS A 363 -7.54 25.66 -4.56
CA LYS A 363 -6.81 25.53 -5.84
C LYS A 363 -7.61 24.84 -6.94
N ALA A 364 -8.87 24.43 -6.68
CA ALA A 364 -9.69 23.77 -7.68
C ALA A 364 -10.03 24.72 -8.84
N ILE A 365 -9.90 24.20 -10.06
CA ILE A 365 -10.39 24.88 -11.27
C ILE A 365 -11.91 25.05 -11.15
N GLY A 366 -12.40 26.26 -11.37
CA GLY A 366 -13.73 26.73 -11.03
C GLY A 366 -13.68 27.77 -9.92
N VAL A 367 -13.04 27.44 -8.80
CA VAL A 367 -13.02 28.30 -7.61
C VAL A 367 -12.21 29.56 -7.85
N GLN A 368 -11.02 29.42 -8.44
CA GLN A 368 -10.14 30.56 -8.69
C GLN A 368 -10.69 31.49 -9.77
N GLU A 369 -11.29 30.92 -10.81
CA GLU A 369 -11.81 31.64 -11.95
C GLU A 369 -13.06 32.46 -11.60
N PHE A 370 -13.87 31.99 -10.64
CA PHE A 370 -15.02 32.73 -10.12
C PHE A 370 -14.71 33.64 -8.92
N ASP A 371 -13.49 33.62 -8.37
CA ASP A 371 -13.14 34.39 -7.17
C ASP A 371 -13.37 35.91 -7.36
N ASP A 372 -12.86 36.48 -8.46
CA ASP A 372 -13.06 37.90 -8.79
C ASP A 372 -14.53 38.23 -9.11
N TYR A 373 -15.24 37.30 -9.75
CA TYR A 373 -16.66 37.46 -10.02
C TYR A 373 -17.46 37.55 -8.71
N LEU A 374 -17.22 36.65 -7.77
CA LEU A 374 -17.95 36.55 -6.50
C LEU A 374 -17.60 37.66 -5.51
N LYS A 375 -16.40 38.26 -5.62
CA LYS A 375 -16.05 39.50 -4.89
C LYS A 375 -16.83 40.71 -5.41
N LYS A 376 -17.06 40.79 -6.71
CA LYS A 376 -17.71 41.93 -7.36
C LYS A 376 -19.23 41.85 -7.32
N TYR A 377 -19.80 40.67 -7.51
CA TYR A 377 -21.24 40.46 -7.60
C TYR A 377 -21.72 39.53 -6.50
N LYS A 378 -22.77 39.94 -5.79
CA LYS A 378 -23.44 39.06 -4.81
C LYS A 378 -24.12 37.90 -5.52
N TRP A 379 -24.17 36.76 -4.84
CA TRP A 379 -24.95 35.61 -5.30
C TRP A 379 -26.38 36.03 -5.66
N ASP A 380 -26.84 35.60 -6.84
CA ASP A 380 -28.18 35.82 -7.36
C ASP A 380 -28.48 34.68 -8.32
N ASN A 381 -29.62 34.00 -8.14
CA ASN A 381 -30.02 32.85 -8.94
C ASN A 381 -30.87 33.25 -10.16
N ASP A 382 -31.24 34.52 -10.28
CA ASP A 382 -32.02 35.04 -11.42
C ASP A 382 -31.10 35.67 -12.46
N MET A 383 -30.50 34.83 -13.31
CA MET A 383 -29.57 35.28 -14.35
C MET A 383 -30.21 36.22 -15.39
N ASP A 384 -31.54 36.20 -15.54
CA ASP A 384 -32.24 37.06 -16.50
C ASP A 384 -32.19 38.53 -16.08
N LYS A 385 -32.15 38.78 -14.76
CA LYS A 385 -32.02 40.12 -14.18
C LYS A 385 -30.60 40.68 -14.21
N TRP A 386 -29.61 39.89 -14.59
CA TRP A 386 -28.23 40.35 -14.60
C TRP A 386 -28.01 41.38 -15.71
N ASP A 387 -27.33 42.47 -15.36
CA ASP A 387 -26.86 43.44 -16.34
C ASP A 387 -25.81 42.81 -17.29
N ALA A 388 -25.55 43.49 -18.41
CA ALA A 388 -24.63 43.01 -19.42
C ALA A 388 -23.20 42.81 -18.88
N MET A 389 -22.73 43.68 -17.97
CA MET A 389 -21.38 43.59 -17.39
C MET A 389 -21.22 42.37 -16.48
N ARG A 390 -22.27 41.99 -15.76
CA ARG A 390 -22.30 40.80 -14.92
C ARG A 390 -22.32 39.53 -15.78
N LYS A 391 -23.14 39.50 -16.84
CA LYS A 391 -23.17 38.38 -17.80
C LYS A 391 -21.82 38.18 -18.46
N GLU A 392 -21.18 39.25 -18.94
CA GLU A 392 -19.84 39.20 -19.54
C GLU A 392 -18.78 38.69 -18.55
N ALA A 393 -18.80 39.16 -17.30
CA ALA A 393 -17.88 38.70 -16.27
C ALA A 393 -18.05 37.19 -15.95
N TYR A 394 -19.30 36.72 -15.92
CA TYR A 394 -19.61 35.30 -15.75
C TYR A 394 -19.08 34.47 -16.92
N GLU A 395 -19.37 34.86 -18.16
CA GLU A 395 -18.90 34.17 -19.36
C GLU A 395 -17.37 34.15 -19.46
N LYS A 396 -16.70 35.22 -19.03
CA LYS A 396 -15.24 35.28 -18.92
C LYS A 396 -14.70 34.25 -17.94
N ALA A 397 -15.31 34.11 -16.76
CA ALA A 397 -14.92 33.09 -15.78
C ALA A 397 -15.13 31.67 -16.32
N VAL A 398 -16.27 31.40 -16.97
CA VAL A 398 -16.55 30.09 -17.61
C VAL A 398 -15.52 29.77 -18.70
N ARG A 399 -15.12 30.77 -19.51
CA ARG A 399 -14.08 30.59 -20.53
C ARG A 399 -12.72 30.26 -19.90
N ALA A 400 -12.35 30.96 -18.83
CA ALA A 400 -11.11 30.69 -18.10
C ALA A 400 -11.09 29.27 -17.51
N ILE A 401 -12.22 28.77 -17.00
CA ILE A 401 -12.34 27.38 -16.52
C ILE A 401 -12.02 26.38 -17.63
N LYS A 402 -12.57 26.58 -18.83
CA LYS A 402 -12.29 25.72 -19.99
C LYS A 402 -10.81 25.75 -20.37
N GLU A 403 -10.24 26.95 -20.50
CA GLU A 403 -8.83 27.15 -20.85
C GLU A 403 -7.88 26.51 -19.84
N ASN A 404 -8.10 26.72 -18.54
CA ASN A 404 -7.29 26.15 -17.47
C ASN A 404 -7.44 24.62 -17.40
N THR A 405 -8.63 24.08 -17.68
CA THR A 405 -8.85 22.63 -17.78
C THR A 405 -8.07 22.02 -18.95
N PHE A 406 -8.00 22.70 -20.09
CA PHE A 406 -7.21 22.26 -21.24
C PHE A 406 -5.71 22.32 -20.94
N GLN A 407 -5.25 23.36 -20.25
CA GLN A 407 -3.85 23.47 -19.84
C GLN A 407 -3.47 22.36 -18.84
N LEU A 408 -4.32 22.11 -17.84
CA LEU A 408 -4.15 20.98 -16.91
C LEU A 408 -4.03 19.64 -17.65
N THR A 409 -4.87 19.43 -18.67
CA THR A 409 -4.84 18.21 -19.50
C THR A 409 -3.50 18.03 -20.22
N LYS A 410 -3.00 19.09 -20.86
CA LYS A 410 -1.67 19.09 -21.51
C LYS A 410 -0.57 18.75 -20.50
N ASP A 411 -0.62 19.37 -19.32
CA ASP A 411 0.37 19.14 -18.27
C ASP A 411 0.32 17.73 -17.71
N GLN A 412 -0.86 17.14 -17.54
CA GLN A 412 -1.01 15.76 -17.11
C GLN A 412 -0.44 14.78 -18.13
N ILE A 413 -0.74 14.96 -19.42
CA ILE A 413 -0.19 14.13 -20.50
C ILE A 413 1.34 14.27 -20.56
N ARG A 414 1.87 15.50 -20.45
CA ARG A 414 3.32 15.74 -20.38
C ARG A 414 3.96 14.98 -19.22
N LYS A 415 3.37 15.03 -18.02
CA LYS A 415 3.89 14.33 -16.83
C LYS A 415 3.82 12.80 -16.97
N ILE A 416 2.75 12.25 -17.53
CA ILE A 416 2.64 10.80 -17.79
C ILE A 416 3.75 10.35 -18.77
N ASN A 417 4.00 11.13 -19.83
CA ASN A 417 5.10 10.84 -20.75
C ASN A 417 6.47 10.91 -20.06
N LYS A 418 6.70 11.89 -19.15
CA LYS A 418 7.93 11.92 -18.34
C LYS A 418 8.10 10.65 -17.50
N LEU A 419 7.04 10.14 -16.86
CA LEU A 419 7.08 8.88 -16.10
C LEU A 419 7.40 7.67 -16.99
N ARG A 420 6.77 7.58 -18.16
CA ARG A 420 7.05 6.51 -19.14
C ARG A 420 8.49 6.55 -19.61
N ASN A 421 8.99 7.75 -19.94
CA ASN A 421 10.38 7.95 -20.40
C ASN A 421 11.40 7.65 -19.30
N ALA A 422 11.02 7.70 -18.03
CA ALA A 422 11.85 7.29 -16.90
C ALA A 422 11.91 5.77 -16.69
N GLY A 423 11.24 4.97 -17.55
CA GLY A 423 11.31 3.51 -17.55
C GLY A 423 10.12 2.81 -16.91
N TRP A 424 9.06 3.52 -16.53
CA TRP A 424 7.84 2.88 -16.03
C TRP A 424 7.09 2.20 -17.18
N ASP A 425 6.75 0.91 -17.01
CA ASP A 425 5.99 0.12 -17.99
C ASP A 425 4.51 0.50 -18.01
N ILE A 426 4.20 1.61 -18.69
CA ILE A 426 2.86 2.18 -18.77
C ILE A 426 2.13 1.67 -20.02
N LYS A 427 1.12 0.83 -19.83
CA LYS A 427 0.27 0.31 -20.92
C LYS A 427 -0.73 1.37 -21.35
N LYS A 428 -0.56 1.85 -22.58
CA LYS A 428 -1.42 2.87 -23.18
C LYS A 428 -2.68 2.23 -23.79
N VAL A 429 -3.85 2.73 -23.42
CA VAL A 429 -5.15 2.35 -23.97
C VAL A 429 -5.74 3.55 -24.69
N ASP A 430 -5.87 3.46 -26.02
CA ASP A 430 -6.46 4.53 -26.83
C ASP A 430 -8.00 4.48 -26.79
N ALA A 431 -8.58 5.49 -26.15
CA ALA A 431 -10.01 5.70 -25.98
C ALA A 431 -10.60 6.71 -26.99
N THR A 432 -9.81 7.23 -27.94
CA THR A 432 -10.20 8.32 -28.86
C THR A 432 -11.50 8.04 -29.61
N ALA A 433 -11.64 6.84 -30.18
CA ALA A 433 -12.84 6.46 -30.93
C ALA A 433 -14.11 6.51 -30.07
N SER A 434 -14.01 6.03 -28.84
CA SER A 434 -15.12 5.99 -27.89
C SER A 434 -15.55 7.40 -27.46
N PHE A 435 -14.59 8.33 -27.32
CA PHE A 435 -14.88 9.74 -27.05
C PHE A 435 -15.53 10.45 -28.23
N ARG A 436 -15.10 10.20 -29.47
CA ARG A 436 -15.76 10.77 -30.67
C ARG A 436 -17.24 10.39 -30.75
N GLU A 437 -17.56 9.15 -30.41
CA GLU A 437 -18.95 8.69 -30.39
C GLU A 437 -19.78 9.31 -29.28
N ALA A 438 -19.22 9.45 -28.08
CA ALA A 438 -19.89 10.17 -27.00
C ALA A 438 -20.15 11.64 -27.35
N ILE A 439 -19.21 12.31 -28.00
CA ILE A 439 -19.41 13.69 -28.49
C ILE A 439 -20.56 13.73 -29.50
N ARG A 440 -20.62 12.77 -30.44
CA ARG A 440 -21.71 12.69 -31.42
C ARG A 440 -23.07 12.51 -30.72
N ALA A 441 -23.14 11.56 -29.79
CA ALA A 441 -24.32 11.30 -28.97
C ALA A 441 -24.78 12.54 -28.18
N ALA A 442 -23.84 13.29 -27.58
CA ALA A 442 -24.12 14.53 -26.87
C ALA A 442 -24.81 15.57 -27.77
N LYS A 443 -24.30 15.71 -29.00
CA LYS A 443 -24.85 16.64 -30.00
C LYS A 443 -26.23 16.19 -30.50
N GLU A 444 -26.52 14.90 -30.44
CA GLU A 444 -27.82 14.30 -30.76
C GLU A 444 -28.82 14.38 -29.59
N GLY A 445 -28.43 14.99 -28.46
CA GLY A 445 -29.31 15.23 -27.30
C GLY A 445 -29.31 14.12 -26.26
N GLU A 446 -28.41 13.14 -26.35
CA GLU A 446 -28.27 12.10 -25.34
C GLU A 446 -27.61 12.66 -24.06
N GLY A 447 -28.08 12.19 -22.90
CA GLY A 447 -27.56 12.63 -21.59
C GLY A 447 -26.13 12.14 -21.30
N VAL A 448 -25.46 12.80 -20.35
CA VAL A 448 -24.05 12.53 -20.01
C VAL A 448 -23.79 11.10 -19.53
N ALA A 449 -24.73 10.49 -18.79
CA ALA A 449 -24.59 9.11 -18.35
C ALA A 449 -24.51 8.13 -19.55
N GLU A 450 -25.27 8.40 -20.61
CA GLU A 450 -25.26 7.60 -21.84
C GLU A 450 -23.96 7.81 -22.63
N MET A 451 -23.47 9.06 -22.69
CA MET A 451 -22.16 9.38 -23.27
C MET A 451 -21.03 8.62 -22.57
N GLN A 452 -20.99 8.66 -21.23
CA GLN A 452 -19.97 7.98 -20.43
C GLN A 452 -20.05 6.46 -20.60
N ARG A 453 -21.26 5.90 -20.62
CA ARG A 453 -21.49 4.47 -20.86
C ARG A 453 -20.99 4.03 -22.23
N LYS A 454 -21.22 4.82 -23.29
CA LYS A 454 -20.73 4.53 -24.65
C LYS A 454 -19.21 4.61 -24.75
N ILE A 455 -18.58 5.62 -24.13
CA ILE A 455 -17.12 5.69 -24.02
C ILE A 455 -16.60 4.38 -23.39
N TRP A 456 -17.23 4.01 -22.30
CA TRP A 456 -16.75 2.97 -21.42
C TRP A 456 -16.86 1.57 -22.01
N ASN A 457 -18.04 1.20 -22.54
CA ASN A 457 -18.28 -0.12 -23.13
C ASN A 457 -17.31 -0.46 -24.28
N LYS A 458 -16.88 0.54 -25.05
CA LYS A 458 -15.90 0.33 -26.14
C LYS A 458 -14.46 0.33 -25.68
N CYS A 459 -14.12 1.10 -24.65
CA CYS A 459 -12.78 1.11 -24.08
C CYS A 459 -12.50 -0.17 -23.29
N TRP A 460 -13.49 -0.68 -22.54
CA TRP A 460 -13.33 -1.86 -21.68
C TRP A 460 -12.81 -3.08 -22.44
N ASN A 461 -13.33 -3.36 -23.64
CA ASN A 461 -12.89 -4.50 -24.44
C ASN A 461 -11.40 -4.42 -24.89
N ARG A 462 -10.73 -3.28 -24.67
CA ARG A 462 -9.33 -3.04 -25.02
C ARG A 462 -8.42 -3.00 -23.79
N VAL A 463 -8.99 -2.99 -22.59
CA VAL A 463 -8.31 -3.05 -21.29
C VAL A 463 -8.24 -4.51 -20.86
#